data_AF-A0A2L1UWY7-F1
#
_entry.id   AF-A0A2L1UWY7-F1
#
_cell.length_a   1.000
_cell.length_b   1.000
_cell.length_c   1.000
_cell.angle_alpha   90.00
_cell.angle_beta   90.00
_cell.angle_gamma   90.00
#
_symmetry.space_group_name_H-M   'P 1'
#
loop_
_entity.id
_entity.type
_entity.pdbx_description
1 polymer ?
#
loop_
_entity_poly.entity_id
_entity_poly.type
_entity_poly.pdbx_seq_one_letter_code
_entity_poly.pdbx_strand_id
1 'polypeptide(L)'
;MKEIEKTEIKRLSDMLDALNHKDATVIQAGNAELIAKHEEEKEKLAAEIARLKDVRVKKLSTEAQKLEKLFSREITKKEQADMGTLKKTVRGIVVVHPMTALGREMGLKVVTGFAIKKF
;
A
#
# COMPACT_ATOMS: atom_id res chain seq x y z
N MET A 1 -9.13 -10.43 -0.46
CA MET A 1 -7.73 -10.94 -0.51
C MET A 1 -7.00 -10.37 0.68
N LYS A 2 -6.39 -11.20 1.53
CA LYS A 2 -5.48 -10.67 2.57
C LYS A 2 -4.35 -9.95 1.83
N GLU A 3 -4.00 -8.73 2.24
CA GLU A 3 -2.84 -7.98 1.70
C GLU A 3 -1.54 -8.68 2.16
N ILE A 4 -1.29 -9.91 1.70
CA ILE A 4 -0.13 -10.73 2.10
C ILE A 4 1.17 -9.97 1.82
N GLU A 5 1.23 -9.24 0.71
CA GLU A 5 2.38 -8.38 0.39
C GLU A 5 2.63 -7.31 1.45
N LYS A 6 1.58 -6.67 1.98
CA LYS A 6 1.74 -5.61 2.97
C LYS A 6 2.21 -6.16 4.31
N THR A 7 1.71 -7.32 4.71
CA THR A 7 2.17 -7.99 5.94
C THR A 7 3.61 -8.45 5.80
N GLU A 8 3.99 -8.94 4.62
CA GLU A 8 5.37 -9.41 4.37
C GLU A 8 6.35 -8.24 4.27
N ILE A 9 5.99 -7.14 3.59
CA ILE A 9 6.78 -5.90 3.57
C ILE A 9 7.02 -5.41 5.00
N LYS A 10 5.98 -5.42 5.85
CA LYS A 10 6.14 -5.02 7.25
C LYS A 10 7.12 -5.95 7.97
N ARG A 11 6.95 -7.26 7.87
CA ARG A 11 7.83 -8.25 8.50
C ARG A 11 9.29 -8.07 8.10
N LEU A 12 9.55 -7.93 6.80
CA LEU A 12 10.90 -7.74 6.27
C LEU A 12 11.49 -6.39 6.69
N SER A 13 10.67 -5.34 6.77
CA SER A 13 11.08 -4.03 7.30
C SER A 13 11.44 -4.10 8.77
N ASP A 14 10.64 -4.78 9.60
CA ASP A 14 10.91 -4.97 11.02
C ASP A 14 12.22 -5.77 11.22
N MET A 15 12.49 -6.75 10.36
CA MET A 15 13.77 -7.49 10.34
C MET A 15 14.95 -6.61 9.94
N LEU A 16 14.80 -5.78 8.90
CA LEU A 16 15.83 -4.85 8.46
C LEU A 16 16.15 -3.81 9.54
N ASP A 17 15.14 -3.28 10.22
CA ASP A 17 15.32 -2.34 11.33
C ASP A 17 16.03 -2.99 12.52
N ALA A 18 15.72 -4.25 12.82
CA ALA A 18 16.42 -5.02 13.85
C ALA A 18 17.91 -5.25 13.51
N LEU A 19 18.26 -5.42 12.23
CA LEU A 19 19.65 -5.47 11.78
C LEU A 19 20.31 -4.09 11.88
N ASN A 20 19.66 -3.03 11.39
CA ASN A 20 20.20 -1.66 11.48
C ASN A 20 20.50 -1.26 12.93
N HIS A 21 19.69 -1.72 13.90
CA HIS A 21 19.98 -1.45 15.32
C HIS A 21 21.23 -2.16 15.84
N LYS A 22 21.58 -3.33 15.27
CA LYS A 22 22.77 -4.10 15.61
C LYS A 22 24.03 -3.57 14.91
N ASP A 23 23.91 -2.69 13.91
CA ASP A 23 25.07 -2.15 13.18
C ASP A 23 26.13 -1.57 14.11
N ALA A 24 25.72 -0.78 15.11
CA ALA A 24 26.65 -0.20 16.08
C ALA A 24 27.48 -1.27 16.81
N THR A 25 26.84 -2.40 17.18
CA THR A 25 27.52 -3.51 17.88
C THR A 25 28.43 -4.31 16.95
N VAL A 26 28.02 -4.53 15.70
CA VAL A 26 28.78 -5.29 14.70
C VAL A 26 30.01 -4.49 14.25
N ILE A 27 29.86 -3.17 14.07
CA ILE A 27 30.96 -2.25 13.74
C ILE A 27 31.96 -2.17 14.90
N GLN A 28 31.48 -2.08 16.16
CA GLN A 28 32.34 -2.06 17.34
C GLN A 28 33.13 -3.37 17.54
N ALA A 29 32.57 -4.52 17.11
CA ALA A 29 33.26 -5.80 17.17
C ALA A 29 34.48 -5.88 16.22
N GLY A 30 34.60 -4.98 15.24
CA GLY A 30 35.79 -4.82 14.39
C GLY A 30 36.10 -5.99 13.46
N ASN A 31 35.21 -6.97 13.33
CA ASN A 31 35.40 -8.13 12.46
C ASN A 31 34.85 -7.83 11.06
N ALA A 32 35.76 -7.62 10.10
CA ALA A 32 35.43 -7.28 8.72
C ALA A 32 34.54 -8.33 8.03
N GLU A 33 34.71 -9.63 8.31
CA GLU A 33 33.86 -10.67 7.70
C GLU A 33 32.43 -10.63 8.24
N LEU A 34 32.26 -10.31 9.53
CA LEU A 34 30.92 -10.19 10.13
C LEU A 34 30.20 -8.93 9.65
N ILE A 35 30.93 -7.82 9.48
CA ILE A 35 30.40 -6.58 8.90
C ILE A 35 29.93 -6.82 7.46
N ALA A 36 30.76 -7.46 6.63
CA ALA A 36 30.41 -7.75 5.24
C ALA A 36 29.16 -8.65 5.12
N LYS A 37 29.07 -9.72 5.93
CA LYS A 37 27.89 -10.60 5.95
C LYS A 37 26.63 -9.86 6.42
N HIS A 38 26.75 -8.97 7.39
CA HIS A 38 25.64 -8.17 7.90
C HIS A 38 25.14 -7.16 6.86
N GLU A 39 26.04 -6.53 6.11
CA GLU A 39 25.69 -5.65 4.99
C GLU A 39 25.03 -6.42 3.84
N GLU A 40 25.56 -7.59 3.46
CA GLU A 40 24.93 -8.44 2.44
C GLU A 40 23.50 -8.86 2.82
N GLU A 41 23.25 -9.17 4.10
CA GLU A 41 21.91 -9.52 4.58
C GLU A 41 20.95 -8.33 4.50
N LYS A 42 21.41 -7.14 4.89
CA LYS A 42 20.64 -5.89 4.78
C LYS A 42 20.31 -5.58 3.33
N GLU A 43 21.26 -5.71 2.41
CA GLU A 43 21.04 -5.49 0.99
C GLU A 43 20.00 -6.47 0.40
N LYS A 44 20.09 -7.75 0.76
CA LYS A 44 19.10 -8.76 0.35
C LYS A 44 17.69 -8.42 0.85
N LEU A 45 17.55 -8.03 2.11
CA LEU A 45 16.27 -7.62 2.68
C LEU A 45 15.74 -6.35 2.00
N ALA A 46 16.59 -5.34 1.76
CA ALA A 46 16.21 -4.11 1.09
C ALA A 46 15.76 -4.36 -0.36
N ALA A 47 16.48 -5.21 -1.09
CA ALA A 47 16.13 -5.61 -2.46
C ALA A 47 14.77 -6.33 -2.50
N GLU A 48 14.52 -7.24 -1.55
CA GLU A 48 13.24 -7.95 -1.47
C GLU A 48 12.08 -7.03 -1.10
N ILE A 49 12.29 -6.09 -0.16
CA ILE A 49 11.30 -5.05 0.18
C ILE A 49 10.98 -4.19 -1.06
N ALA A 50 11.99 -3.79 -1.82
CA ALA A 50 11.79 -3.02 -3.06
C ALA A 50 10.97 -3.82 -4.09
N ARG A 51 11.32 -5.10 -4.31
CA ARG A 51 10.58 -6.00 -5.18
C ARG A 51 9.10 -6.11 -4.79
N LEU A 52 8.80 -6.31 -3.50
CA LEU A 52 7.43 -6.42 -3.01
C LEU A 52 6.66 -5.09 -3.11
N LYS A 53 7.34 -3.96 -2.89
CA LYS A 53 6.76 -2.63 -3.10
C LYS A 53 6.36 -2.42 -4.56
N ASP A 54 7.20 -2.82 -5.51
CA ASP A 54 6.88 -2.71 -6.94
C ASP A 54 5.67 -3.57 -7.33
N VAL A 55 5.60 -4.80 -6.81
CA VAL A 55 4.43 -5.68 -7.02
C VAL A 55 3.16 -5.01 -6.48
N ARG A 56 3.24 -4.39 -5.29
CA ARG A 56 2.12 -3.68 -4.69
C ARG A 56 1.68 -2.48 -5.53
N VAL A 57 2.62 -1.67 -6.03
CA VAL A 57 2.32 -0.53 -6.92
C VAL A 57 1.66 -1.01 -8.21
N LYS A 58 2.17 -2.07 -8.84
CA LYS A 58 1.56 -2.65 -10.05
C LYS A 58 0.12 -3.08 -9.80
N LYS A 59 -0.16 -3.73 -8.67
CA LYS A 59 -1.54 -4.12 -8.30
C LYS A 59 -2.45 -2.91 -8.14
N LEU A 60 -2.01 -1.89 -7.39
CA LEU A 60 -2.77 -0.66 -7.20
C LEU A 60 -3.05 0.04 -8.54
N SER A 61 -2.07 0.10 -9.44
CA SER A 61 -2.23 0.65 -10.78
C SER A 61 -3.28 -0.14 -11.60
N THR A 62 -3.24 -1.47 -11.58
CA THR A 62 -4.27 -2.27 -12.27
C THR A 62 -5.66 -2.12 -11.67
N GLU A 63 -5.78 -1.89 -10.37
CA GLU A 63 -7.05 -1.60 -9.71
C GLU A 63 -7.57 -0.21 -10.09
N ALA A 64 -6.70 0.80 -10.11
CA ALA A 64 -7.02 2.16 -10.57
C ALA A 64 -7.55 2.14 -12.01
N GLN A 65 -6.86 1.45 -12.93
CA GLN A 65 -7.31 1.29 -14.32
C GLN A 65 -8.67 0.60 -14.46
N LYS A 66 -9.03 -0.31 -13.54
CA LYS A 66 -10.36 -0.92 -13.53
C LYS A 66 -11.43 0.07 -13.07
N LEU A 67 -11.11 0.90 -12.08
CA LEU A 67 -12.02 1.90 -11.55
C LEU A 67 -12.25 3.07 -12.52
N GLU A 68 -11.23 3.48 -13.27
CA GLU A 68 -11.35 4.51 -14.32
C GLU A 68 -12.37 4.16 -15.41
N LYS A 69 -12.61 2.87 -15.66
CA LYS A 69 -13.61 2.40 -16.63
C LYS A 69 -15.05 2.49 -16.12
N LEU A 70 -15.24 2.78 -14.84
CA LEU A 70 -16.56 2.84 -14.20
C LEU A 70 -17.06 4.29 -14.17
N PHE A 71 -18.37 4.45 -13.97
CA PHE A 71 -18.94 5.78 -13.69
C PHE A 71 -18.49 6.22 -12.32
N SER A 72 -17.96 7.44 -12.22
CA SER A 72 -17.45 7.99 -10.98
C SER A 72 -18.03 9.36 -10.68
N ARG A 73 -18.26 9.63 -9.39
CA ARG A 73 -18.57 10.97 -8.90
C ARG A 73 -18.11 11.17 -7.47
N GLU A 74 -17.91 12.43 -7.09
CA GLU A 74 -17.72 12.81 -5.70
C GLU A 74 -18.95 12.44 -4.87
N ILE A 75 -18.70 11.89 -3.68
CA ILE A 75 -19.73 11.57 -2.70
C ILE A 75 -19.89 12.77 -1.77
N THR A 76 -21.09 13.32 -1.71
CA THR A 76 -21.40 14.49 -0.87
C THR A 76 -21.32 14.13 0.62
N LYS A 77 -21.12 15.13 1.49
CA LYS A 77 -21.08 14.90 2.96
C LYS A 77 -22.36 14.25 3.51
N LYS A 78 -23.53 14.55 2.93
CA LYS A 78 -24.81 13.93 3.32
C LYS A 78 -24.82 12.44 2.98
N GLU A 79 -24.33 12.09 1.79
CA GLU A 79 -24.21 10.70 1.39
C GLU A 79 -23.13 9.97 2.20
N GLN A 80 -22.01 10.64 2.52
CA GLN A 80 -20.98 10.09 3.43
C GLN A 80 -21.55 9.77 4.82
N ALA A 81 -22.47 10.61 5.31
CA ALA A 81 -23.18 10.35 6.58
C ALA A 81 -24.19 9.19 6.46
N ASP A 82 -24.84 9.03 5.30
CA ASP A 82 -25.77 7.93 5.02
C ASP A 82 -25.23 6.93 3.97
N MET A 83 -24.07 6.36 4.28
CA MET A 83 -23.45 5.32 3.45
C MET A 83 -24.30 4.05 3.35
N GLY A 84 -25.18 3.80 4.32
CA GLY A 84 -26.07 2.65 4.34
C GLY A 84 -27.06 2.70 3.17
N THR A 85 -27.76 3.82 3.02
CA THR A 85 -28.72 4.01 1.92
C THR A 85 -28.00 4.05 0.57
N LEU A 86 -26.88 4.78 0.45
CA LEU A 86 -26.14 4.86 -0.82
C LEU A 86 -25.70 3.47 -1.32
N LYS A 87 -25.15 2.62 -0.43
CA LYS A 87 -24.71 1.26 -0.81
C LYS A 87 -25.88 0.34 -1.19
N LYS A 88 -27.09 0.58 -0.65
CA LYS A 88 -28.30 -0.16 -1.03
C LYS A 88 -28.81 0.26 -2.41
N THR A 89 -28.86 1.57 -2.67
CA THR A 89 -29.32 2.13 -3.94
C THR A 89 -28.34 1.84 -5.07
N VAL A 90 -27.04 2.01 -4.81
CA VAL A 90 -25.95 1.81 -5.77
C VAL A 90 -25.21 0.52 -5.43
N ARG A 91 -25.85 -0.60 -5.75
CA ARG A 91 -25.31 -1.92 -5.43
C ARG A 91 -23.96 -2.14 -6.14
N GLY A 92 -22.94 -2.46 -5.37
CA GLY A 92 -21.58 -2.67 -5.88
C GLY A 92 -20.75 -1.38 -6.03
N ILE A 93 -21.17 -0.27 -5.41
CA ILE A 93 -20.36 0.94 -5.34
C ILE A 93 -19.01 0.68 -4.64
N VAL A 94 -17.93 1.09 -5.28
CA VAL A 94 -16.59 1.12 -4.70
C VAL A 94 -16.30 2.56 -4.27
N VAL A 95 -16.02 2.76 -2.98
CA VAL A 95 -15.73 4.09 -2.43
C VAL A 95 -14.24 4.19 -2.15
N VAL A 96 -13.60 5.22 -2.71
CA VAL A 96 -12.17 5.48 -2.53
C VAL A 96 -11.99 6.81 -1.82
N HIS A 97 -11.18 6.80 -0.76
CA HIS A 97 -10.82 7.99 -0.01
C HIS A 97 -9.51 8.59 -0.52
N PRO A 98 -9.36 9.92 -0.62
CA PRO A 98 -8.19 10.59 -1.21
C PRO A 98 -6.88 10.22 -0.52
N MET A 99 -6.90 10.05 0.81
CA MET A 99 -5.70 9.68 1.59
C MET A 99 -5.26 8.21 1.46
N THR A 100 -6.03 7.35 0.81
CA THR A 100 -5.66 5.93 0.62
C THR A 100 -4.55 5.80 -0.44
N ALA A 101 -3.79 4.70 -0.42
CA ALA A 101 -2.74 4.47 -1.42
C ALA A 101 -3.29 4.54 -2.86
N LEU A 102 -4.44 3.90 -3.10
CA LEU A 102 -5.14 3.96 -4.38
C LEU A 102 -5.68 5.36 -4.69
N GLY A 103 -6.23 6.07 -3.71
CA GLY A 103 -6.70 7.45 -3.89
C GLY A 103 -5.58 8.43 -4.24
N ARG A 104 -4.39 8.26 -3.66
CA ARG A 104 -3.19 9.05 -3.99
C ARG A 104 -2.68 8.75 -5.39
N GLU A 105 -2.62 7.47 -5.76
CA GLU A 105 -2.22 7.03 -7.11
C GLU A 105 -3.16 7.61 -8.18
N MET A 106 -4.47 7.61 -7.92
CA MET A 106 -5.48 8.18 -8.81
C MET A 106 -5.59 9.71 -8.75
N GLY A 107 -4.81 10.39 -7.89
CA GLY A 107 -4.86 11.84 -7.73
C GLY A 107 -6.19 12.39 -7.17
N LEU A 108 -6.96 11.58 -6.45
CA LEU A 108 -8.24 11.98 -5.89
C LEU A 108 -8.03 12.99 -4.75
N LYS A 109 -8.79 14.10 -4.78
CA LYS A 109 -8.79 15.13 -3.73
C LYS A 109 -9.92 14.97 -2.72
N VAL A 110 -10.99 14.29 -3.14
CA VAL A 110 -12.25 14.12 -2.41
C VAL A 110 -12.64 12.65 -2.41
N VAL A 111 -13.60 12.28 -1.56
CA VAL A 111 -14.12 10.91 -1.53
C VAL A 111 -14.93 10.66 -2.79
N THR A 112 -14.47 9.71 -3.60
CA THR A 112 -15.06 9.40 -4.90
C THR A 112 -15.68 8.01 -4.86
N GLY A 113 -16.91 7.91 -5.36
CA GLY A 113 -17.59 6.64 -5.58
C GLY A 113 -17.46 6.21 -7.03
N PHE A 114 -17.28 4.91 -7.26
CA PHE A 114 -17.21 4.26 -8.57
C PHE A 114 -18.28 3.18 -8.67
N ALA A 115 -19.04 3.13 -9.76
CA ALA A 115 -20.05 2.10 -9.99
C ALA A 115 -20.23 1.75 -11.47
N ILE A 116 -20.76 0.56 -11.73
CA ILE A 116 -21.01 0.05 -13.09
C ILE A 116 -22.09 0.86 -13.82
N LYS A 117 -23.06 1.40 -13.06
CA LYS A 117 -24.14 2.25 -13.59
C LYS A 117 -23.98 3.65 -13.02
N LYS A 118 -24.45 4.65 -13.78
CA LYS A 118 -24.53 6.04 -13.32
C LYS A 118 -25.42 6.14 -12.07
N PHE A 119 -25.00 6.95 -11.11
CA PHE A 119 -25.67 7.20 -9.83
C PHE A 119 -25.35 8.58 -9.29
#